data_AF-A0A973BT98-F1
#
_entry.id   AF-A0A973BT98-F1
#
_cell.length_a   1.000
_cell.length_b   1.000
_cell.length_c   1.000
_cell.angle_alpha   90.00
_cell.angle_beta   90.00
_cell.angle_gamma   90.00
#
_symmetry.space_group_name_H-M   'P 1'
#
loop_
_entity.id
_entity.type
_entity.pdbx_description
1 polymer ?
#
loop_
_entity_poly.entity_id
_entity_poly.type
_entity_poly.pdbx_seq_one_letter_code
_entity_poly.pdbx_strand_id
1 'polypeptide(L)'
;MKSPFFKQRGFTLVEVLIALALSSVALLGLAVGQLKSLQFATNSFNYTLSLVQANNAIERTWGNLCDLQSGDLAYDAAYRAANLQPQINVYKLIPDPLPGAAFTNNLDITVSWNDARMADANDSIIRINARYPQICP
;
A
#
# COMPACT_ATOMS: atom_id res chain seq x y z
N MET A 1 43.46 -20.59 51.96
CA MET A 1 42.22 -19.96 51.43
C MET A 1 41.48 -21.03 50.61
N LYS A 2 40.47 -21.70 51.18
CA LYS A 2 39.71 -22.77 50.50
C LYS A 2 38.43 -22.17 49.94
N SER A 3 38.26 -22.16 48.61
CA SER A 3 37.01 -21.76 47.96
C SER A 3 35.93 -22.83 48.22
N PRO A 4 34.68 -22.43 48.51
CA PRO A 4 33.59 -23.39 48.57
C PRO A 4 33.23 -23.83 47.14
N PHE A 5 33.40 -25.12 46.86
CA PHE A 5 32.86 -25.75 45.67
C PHE A 5 31.33 -25.76 45.79
N PHE A 6 30.66 -24.95 44.96
CA PHE A 6 29.20 -25.01 44.81
C PHE A 6 28.81 -26.38 44.22
N LYS A 7 27.92 -27.12 44.90
CA LYS A 7 27.33 -28.36 44.38
C LYS A 7 26.49 -28.03 43.15
N GLN A 8 26.92 -28.47 41.96
CA GLN A 8 26.08 -28.44 40.76
C GLN A 8 24.98 -29.50 40.90
N ARG A 9 23.72 -29.04 40.95
CA ARG A 9 22.54 -29.91 40.79
C ARG A 9 22.27 -30.04 39.29
N GLY A 10 22.29 -31.27 38.78
CA GLY A 10 21.95 -31.55 37.38
C GLY A 10 20.49 -31.25 37.07
N PHE A 11 20.19 -31.02 35.79
CA PHE A 11 18.84 -30.78 35.30
C PHE A 11 18.00 -32.06 35.40
N THR A 12 16.76 -31.93 35.86
CA THR A 12 15.81 -33.05 35.81
C THR A 12 15.16 -33.16 34.43
N LEU A 13 14.74 -34.36 34.03
CA LEU A 13 14.09 -34.60 32.74
C LEU A 13 12.79 -33.78 32.58
N VAL A 14 12.04 -33.61 33.66
CA VAL A 14 10.83 -32.79 33.71
C VAL A 14 11.16 -31.32 33.46
N GLU A 15 12.24 -30.82 34.04
CA GLU A 15 12.68 -29.42 33.88
C GLU A 15 13.12 -29.11 32.45
N VAL A 16 13.81 -30.05 31.79
CA VAL A 16 14.17 -29.93 30.36
C VAL A 16 12.91 -29.94 29.47
N LEU A 17 11.93 -30.81 29.75
CA LEU A 17 10.67 -30.85 29.02
C LEU A 17 9.88 -29.55 29.16
N ILE A 18 9.83 -28.99 30.38
CA ILE A 18 9.18 -27.70 30.63
C ILE A 18 9.92 -26.58 29.89
N ALA A 19 11.25 -26.54 29.96
CA ALA A 19 12.05 -25.53 29.25
C ALA A 19 11.85 -25.60 27.73
N LEU A 20 11.80 -26.80 27.15
CA LEU A 20 11.50 -27.01 25.73
C LEU A 20 10.09 -26.56 25.37
N ALA A 21 9.09 -26.86 26.20
CA ALA A 21 7.72 -26.43 25.99
C ALA A 21 7.58 -24.89 26.04
N LEU A 22 8.23 -24.23 26.99
CA LEU A 22 8.23 -22.77 27.08
C LEU A 22 8.96 -22.13 25.89
N SER A 23 10.09 -22.71 25.47
CA SER A 23 10.87 -22.22 24.34
C SER A 23 10.10 -22.34 23.01
N SER A 24 9.36 -23.43 22.80
CA SER A 24 8.56 -23.59 21.60
C SER A 24 7.43 -22.56 21.53
N VAL A 25 6.74 -22.30 22.64
CA VAL A 25 5.71 -21.25 22.72
C VAL A 25 6.31 -19.87 22.44
N ALA A 26 7.49 -19.57 23.00
CA ALA A 26 8.18 -18.31 22.74
C ALA A 26 8.54 -18.14 21.25
N LEU A 27 9.06 -19.18 20.60
CA LEU A 27 9.40 -19.16 19.17
C LEU A 27 8.16 -18.96 18.28
N LEU A 28 7.01 -19.56 18.64
CA LEU A 28 5.76 -19.34 17.91
C LEU A 28 5.28 -17.89 18.03
N GLY A 29 5.41 -17.28 19.21
CA GLY A 29 5.13 -15.84 19.41
C GLY A 29 5.98 -14.95 18.50
N LEU A 30 7.28 -15.23 18.40
CA LEU A 30 8.19 -14.52 17.50
C LEU A 30 7.81 -14.71 16.03
N ALA A 31 7.45 -15.93 15.62
CA ALA A 31 7.04 -16.22 14.25
C ALA A 31 5.81 -15.40 13.83
N VAL A 32 4.80 -15.28 14.70
CA VAL A 32 3.63 -14.42 14.47
C VAL A 32 4.05 -12.95 14.33
N GLY A 33 4.96 -12.47 15.17
CA GLY A 33 5.50 -11.11 15.08
C GLY A 33 6.19 -10.84 13.73
N GLN A 34 6.99 -11.79 13.23
CA GLN A 34 7.65 -11.67 11.93
C GLN A 34 6.63 -11.64 10.77
N LEU A 35 5.60 -12.48 10.82
CA LEU A 35 4.53 -12.48 9.81
C LEU A 35 3.78 -11.14 9.78
N LYS A 36 3.53 -10.53 10.95
CA LYS A 36 2.92 -9.21 11.05
C LYS A 36 3.83 -8.11 10.47
N SER A 37 5.12 -8.15 10.77
CA SER A 37 6.11 -7.25 10.17
C SER A 37 6.10 -7.33 8.63
N LEU A 38 6.12 -8.54 8.08
CA LEU A 38 6.06 -8.77 6.63
C LEU A 38 4.75 -8.28 6.02
N GLN A 39 3.64 -8.48 6.72
CA GLN A 39 2.33 -7.99 6.32
C GLN A 39 2.33 -6.46 6.19
N PHE A 40 2.86 -5.73 7.17
CA PHE A 40 2.98 -4.27 7.11
C PHE A 40 3.94 -3.80 6.01
N ALA A 41 5.10 -4.46 5.85
CA ALA A 41 6.04 -4.14 4.77
C ALA A 41 5.39 -4.28 3.39
N THR A 42 4.60 -5.33 3.18
CA THR A 42 3.87 -5.53 1.93
C THR A 42 2.81 -4.44 1.72
N ASN A 43 2.11 -4.03 2.77
CA ASN A 43 1.13 -2.96 2.66
C ASN A 43 1.80 -1.63 2.28
N SER A 44 2.90 -1.27 2.93
CA SER A 44 3.70 -0.07 2.60
C SER A 44 4.22 -0.09 1.16
N PHE A 45 4.57 -1.27 0.65
CA PHE A 45 4.93 -1.44 -0.76
C PHE A 45 3.76 -1.14 -1.70
N ASN A 46 2.56 -1.68 -1.41
CA ASN A 46 1.36 -1.37 -2.19
C ASN A 46 0.96 0.11 -2.12
N TYR A 47 1.13 0.76 -0.97
CA TYR A 47 0.97 2.21 -0.83
C TYR A 47 1.88 2.98 -1.80
N THR A 48 3.15 2.59 -1.85
CA THR A 48 4.15 3.25 -2.71
C THR A 48 3.83 3.04 -4.19
N LEU A 49 3.49 1.82 -4.59
CA LEU A 49 3.08 1.55 -5.96
C LEU A 49 1.80 2.29 -6.34
N SER A 50 0.82 2.36 -5.44
CA SER A 50 -0.40 3.13 -5.67
C SER A 50 -0.12 4.60 -5.92
N LEU A 51 0.82 5.19 -5.14
CA LEU A 51 1.25 6.57 -5.30
C LEU A 51 1.87 6.80 -6.68
N VAL A 52 2.71 5.88 -7.15
CA VAL A 52 3.28 5.93 -8.50
C VAL A 52 2.17 5.83 -9.56
N GLN A 53 1.21 4.91 -9.43
CA GLN A 53 0.10 4.78 -10.38
C GLN A 53 -0.75 6.05 -10.46
N ALA A 54 -1.02 6.68 -9.31
CA ALA A 54 -1.76 7.94 -9.26
C ALA A 54 -1.00 9.09 -9.92
N ASN A 55 0.30 9.24 -9.66
CA ASN A 55 1.13 10.26 -10.30
C ASN A 55 1.24 10.04 -11.81
N ASN A 56 1.41 8.80 -12.27
CA ASN A 56 1.43 8.49 -13.71
C ASN A 56 0.13 8.94 -14.41
N ALA A 57 -1.02 8.79 -13.76
CA ALA A 57 -2.29 9.27 -14.29
C ALA A 57 -2.37 10.81 -14.35
N ILE A 58 -1.85 11.47 -13.30
CA ILE A 58 -1.75 12.95 -13.24
C ILE A 58 -0.83 13.48 -14.34
N GLU A 59 0.32 12.85 -14.57
CA GLU A 59 1.31 13.23 -15.58
C GLU A 59 0.79 13.02 -17.01
N ARG A 60 0.08 11.93 -17.27
CA ARG A 60 -0.59 11.72 -18.57
C ARG A 60 -1.67 12.77 -18.84
N THR A 61 -2.37 13.21 -17.80
CA THR A 61 -3.32 14.31 -17.91
C THR A 61 -2.61 15.63 -18.18
N TRP A 62 -1.48 15.88 -17.50
CA TRP A 62 -0.63 17.04 -17.77
C TRP A 62 -0.19 17.11 -19.24
N GLY A 63 0.20 15.98 -19.83
CA GLY A 63 0.62 15.91 -21.24
C GLY A 63 -0.47 16.30 -22.24
N ASN A 64 -1.75 16.17 -21.89
CA ASN A 64 -2.90 16.53 -22.73
C ASN A 64 -3.66 17.76 -22.19
N LEU A 65 -3.06 18.50 -21.25
CA LEU A 65 -3.77 19.52 -20.48
C LEU A 65 -4.34 20.64 -21.34
N CYS A 66 -3.61 21.06 -22.37
CA CYS A 66 -4.06 22.14 -23.26
C CYS A 66 -5.32 21.76 -24.03
N ASP A 67 -5.27 20.61 -24.70
CA ASP A 67 -6.35 20.09 -25.53
C ASP A 67 -7.60 19.78 -24.69
N LEU A 68 -7.42 19.35 -23.43
CA LEU A 68 -8.51 19.16 -22.48
C LEU A 68 -9.13 20.49 -22.02
N GLN A 69 -8.34 21.57 -21.92
CA GLN A 69 -8.79 22.91 -21.54
C GLN A 69 -9.47 23.64 -22.71
N SER A 70 -8.95 23.50 -23.93
CA SER A 70 -9.53 24.09 -25.15
C SER A 70 -10.78 23.34 -25.63
N GLY A 71 -10.95 22.08 -25.20
CA GLY A 71 -12.04 21.21 -25.62
C GLY A 71 -11.76 20.44 -26.92
N ASP A 72 -10.53 20.50 -27.44
CA ASP A 72 -10.08 19.70 -28.59
C ASP A 72 -10.02 18.20 -28.24
N LEU A 73 -9.76 17.88 -26.96
CA LEU A 73 -9.86 16.53 -26.40
C LEU A 73 -11.02 16.43 -25.41
N ALA A 74 -11.92 15.48 -25.65
CA ALA A 74 -13.02 15.19 -24.74
C ALA A 74 -12.55 14.38 -23.53
N TYR A 75 -12.89 14.84 -22.32
CA TYR A 75 -12.67 14.09 -21.08
C TYR A 75 -13.74 13.00 -20.90
N ASP A 76 -13.64 11.91 -21.66
CA ASP A 76 -14.65 10.87 -21.74
C ASP A 76 -14.14 9.46 -21.39
N ALA A 77 -14.98 8.44 -21.61
CA ALA A 77 -14.62 7.06 -21.35
C ALA A 77 -13.43 6.55 -22.20
N ALA A 78 -13.25 7.07 -23.42
CA ALA A 78 -12.12 6.72 -24.28
C ALA A 78 -10.83 7.34 -23.74
N TYR A 79 -10.87 8.60 -23.33
CA TYR A 79 -9.76 9.25 -22.63
C TYR A 79 -9.35 8.47 -21.38
N ARG A 80 -10.32 8.02 -20.57
CA ARG A 80 -10.06 7.19 -19.40
C ARG A 80 -9.37 5.87 -19.73
N ALA A 81 -9.84 5.19 -20.77
CA ALA A 81 -9.30 3.89 -21.17
C ALA A 81 -7.85 4.00 -21.67
N ALA A 82 -7.52 5.10 -22.34
CA ALA A 82 -6.17 5.35 -22.85
C ALA A 82 -5.19 5.87 -21.78
N ASN A 83 -5.64 6.80 -20.93
CA ASN A 83 -4.74 7.59 -20.08
C ASN A 83 -4.85 7.27 -18.59
N LEU A 84 -6.06 6.98 -18.10
CA LEU A 84 -6.38 6.84 -16.67
C LEU A 84 -6.63 5.38 -16.28
N GLN A 85 -5.78 4.47 -16.77
CA GLN A 85 -5.76 3.08 -16.35
C GLN A 85 -4.52 2.79 -15.50
N PRO A 86 -4.66 1.98 -14.44
CA PRO A 86 -3.51 1.49 -13.69
C PRO A 86 -2.68 0.58 -14.62
N GLN A 87 -1.36 0.66 -14.53
CA GLN A 87 -0.48 -0.22 -15.32
C GLN A 87 -0.47 -1.66 -14.80
N ILE A 88 -0.93 -1.86 -13.55
CA ILE A 88 -0.99 -3.15 -12.88
C ILE A 88 -2.44 -3.38 -12.45
N ASN A 89 -3.06 -4.46 -12.96
CA ASN A 89 -4.48 -4.77 -12.78
C ASN A 89 -4.92 -5.07 -11.34
N VAL A 90 -3.97 -5.21 -10.40
CA VAL A 90 -4.25 -5.40 -8.97
C VAL A 90 -4.75 -4.12 -8.32
N TYR A 91 -4.40 -2.96 -8.88
CA TYR A 91 -4.84 -1.66 -8.39
C TYR A 91 -6.10 -1.23 -9.13
N LYS A 92 -7.02 -0.61 -8.41
CA LYS A 92 -8.18 0.08 -8.96
C LYS A 92 -7.93 1.58 -8.87
N LEU A 93 -7.97 2.26 -10.01
CA LEU A 93 -7.82 3.71 -10.10
C LEU A 93 -9.18 4.33 -10.45
N ILE A 94 -9.62 5.29 -9.64
CA ILE A 94 -10.89 6.00 -9.80
C ILE A 94 -10.57 7.50 -9.83
N PRO A 95 -10.70 8.17 -10.99
CA PRO A 95 -10.61 9.61 -11.09
C PRO A 95 -11.92 10.29 -10.68
N ASP A 96 -11.82 11.50 -10.14
CA ASP A 96 -12.91 12.43 -9.86
C ASP A 96 -12.47 13.84 -10.33
N PRO A 97 -13.19 14.53 -11.24
CA PRO A 97 -14.48 14.17 -11.83
C PRO A 97 -14.44 12.87 -12.65
N LEU A 98 -15.56 12.14 -12.66
CA LEU A 98 -15.69 10.95 -13.50
C LEU A 98 -15.69 11.35 -14.99
N PRO A 99 -14.98 10.60 -15.85
CA PRO A 99 -14.97 10.85 -17.29
C PRO A 99 -16.37 10.79 -17.89
N GLY A 100 -16.68 11.78 -18.73
CA GLY A 100 -18.03 12.10 -19.20
C GLY A 100 -18.60 13.38 -18.58
N ALA A 101 -18.00 13.88 -17.50
CA ALA A 101 -18.20 15.25 -17.02
C ALA A 101 -17.28 16.24 -17.78
N ALA A 102 -17.59 17.54 -17.72
CA ALA A 102 -16.67 18.55 -18.22
C ALA A 102 -15.33 18.46 -17.50
N PHE A 103 -14.22 18.52 -18.24
CA PHE A 103 -12.90 18.57 -17.63
C PHE A 103 -12.82 19.75 -16.68
N THR A 104 -12.27 19.51 -15.49
CA THR A 104 -11.94 20.58 -14.56
C THR A 104 -10.45 20.52 -14.28
N ASN A 105 -9.85 21.66 -13.95
CA ASN A 105 -8.43 21.73 -13.56
C ASN A 105 -8.13 21.02 -12.23
N ASN A 106 -9.12 20.33 -11.67
CA ASN A 106 -9.11 19.69 -10.39
C ASN A 106 -9.29 18.19 -10.65
N LEU A 107 -8.26 17.39 -10.41
CA LEU A 107 -8.32 15.95 -10.62
C LEU A 107 -7.93 15.23 -9.33
N ASP A 108 -8.90 14.56 -8.74
CA ASP A 108 -8.72 13.68 -7.60
C ASP A 108 -8.56 12.24 -8.08
N ILE A 109 -7.42 11.62 -7.76
CA ILE A 109 -7.15 10.23 -8.10
C ILE A 109 -7.19 9.40 -6.83
N THR A 110 -8.16 8.49 -6.78
CA THR A 110 -8.24 7.46 -5.74
C THR A 110 -7.68 6.16 -6.27
N VAL A 111 -6.69 5.59 -5.58
CA VAL A 111 -6.15 4.27 -5.90
C VAL A 111 -6.37 3.33 -4.72
N SER A 112 -6.95 2.16 -4.97
CA SER A 112 -7.17 1.13 -3.96
C SER A 112 -6.64 -0.22 -4.42
N TRP A 113 -6.16 -1.03 -3.49
CA TRP A 113 -5.82 -2.44 -3.69
C TRP A 113 -6.61 -3.31 -2.72
N ASN A 114 -6.65 -4.61 -3.00
CA ASN A 114 -7.28 -5.57 -2.10
C ASN A 114 -6.20 -6.36 -1.36
N ASP A 115 -6.15 -6.24 -0.04
CA ASP A 115 -5.36 -7.11 0.83
C ASP A 115 -6.26 -7.69 1.92
N ALA A 116 -6.69 -8.94 1.73
CA ALA A 116 -7.57 -9.65 2.68
C ALA A 116 -6.95 -9.85 4.08
N ARG A 117 -5.65 -9.57 4.25
CA ARG A 117 -4.97 -9.65 5.54
C ARG A 117 -5.18 -8.36 6.34
N MET A 118 -5.42 -7.22 5.68
CA MET A 118 -5.75 -5.96 6.34
C MET A 118 -7.19 -6.01 6.87
N ALA A 119 -7.37 -5.54 8.11
CA ALA A 119 -8.67 -5.62 8.79
C ALA A 119 -9.58 -4.43 8.45
N ASP A 120 -9.00 -3.28 8.11
CA ASP A 120 -9.74 -2.08 7.67
C ASP A 120 -9.58 -1.88 6.16
N ALA A 121 -10.70 -1.62 5.49
CA ALA A 121 -10.73 -1.29 4.07
C ALA A 121 -10.08 0.08 3.77
N ASN A 122 -9.95 0.95 4.78
CA ASN A 122 -9.26 2.25 4.66
C ASN A 122 -7.74 2.13 4.72
N ASP A 123 -7.19 0.97 5.09
CA ASP A 123 -5.75 0.72 5.10
C ASP A 123 -5.19 0.34 3.71
N SER A 124 -6.07 0.21 2.71
CA SER A 124 -5.71 -0.22 1.34
C SER A 124 -6.14 0.77 0.26
N ILE A 125 -6.10 2.06 0.58
CA ILE A 125 -6.51 3.16 -0.30
C ILE A 125 -5.61 4.38 -0.13
N ILE A 126 -5.36 5.08 -1.23
CA ILE A 126 -4.76 6.41 -1.26
C ILE A 126 -5.64 7.37 -2.07
N ARG A 127 -5.52 8.66 -1.76
CA ARG A 127 -6.20 9.75 -2.48
C ARG A 127 -5.20 10.87 -2.72
N ILE A 128 -5.07 11.30 -3.96
CA ILE A 128 -4.19 12.39 -4.34
C ILE A 128 -5.00 13.41 -5.11
N ASN A 129 -4.87 14.67 -4.71
CA ASN A 129 -5.43 15.78 -5.45
C ASN A 129 -4.36 16.44 -6.33
N ALA A 130 -4.67 16.59 -7.61
CA ALA A 130 -3.94 17.45 -8.53
C ALA A 130 -4.76 18.71 -8.85
N ARG A 131 -4.07 19.85 -8.88
CA ARG A 131 -4.59 21.13 -9.36
C ARG A 131 -3.73 21.59 -10.52
N TYR A 132 -4.33 21.70 -11.69
CA TYR A 132 -3.67 22.13 -12.91
C TYR A 132 -3.83 23.65 -13.09
N PRO A 133 -2.79 24.36 -13.55
CA PRO A 133 -2.94 25.75 -13.97
C PRO A 133 -3.72 25.84 -15.29
N GLN A 134 -4.38 26.97 -15.51
CA GLN A 134 -4.87 27.33 -16.85
C GLN A 134 -3.68 27.76 -17.69
N ILE A 135 -3.38 26.99 -18.73
CA ILE A 135 -2.20 27.22 -19.59
C ILE A 135 -2.59 27.46 -21.06
N CYS A 136 -3.85 27.24 -21.42
CA CYS A 136 -4.32 27.48 -22.77
C CYS A 136 -5.29 28.66 -22.84
N PRO A 137 -5.19 29.47 -23.92
CA PRO A 137 -5.87 30.76 -24.06
C PRO A 137 -7.37 30.64 -24.32
#